data_AF-A0A1G2Q3A5-F1
#
_entry.id   AF-A0A1G2Q3A5-F1
#
_cell.length_a   1.000
_cell.length_b   1.000
_cell.length_c   1.000
_cell.angle_alpha   90.00
_cell.angle_beta   90.00
_cell.angle_gamma   90.00
#
_symmetry.space_group_name_H-M   'P 1'
#
loop_
_entity.id
_entity.type
_entity.pdbx_description
1 polymer ?
#
loop_
_entity_poly.entity_id
_entity_poly.type
_entity_poly.pdbx_seq_one_letter_code
_entity_poly.pdbx_strand_id
1 'polypeptide(L)'
;MKNHKLKHGFALLLSIFVINVVLLVSLGVSGVVINEFKLSGVGRESQIAFYAADAGIECFFYWEIKHPGLADSAFGYYDAPSTIKCAGNNFTIPAKSNSPYGPYKINLSDNSCAKITVTKSSFTTVESRGYNTKDCDSTSSFKVERAIRVTSK
;
A
#
# COMPACT_ATOMS: atom_id res chain seq x y z
N MET A 1 -49.83 -63.38 20.46
CA MET A 1 -48.39 -63.06 20.47
C MET A 1 -47.96 -62.73 19.04
N LYS A 2 -47.83 -61.45 18.68
CA LYS A 2 -47.42 -61.05 17.33
C LYS A 2 -46.12 -60.24 17.45
N ASN A 3 -45.03 -60.84 16.98
CA ASN A 3 -43.66 -60.38 17.17
C ASN A 3 -43.29 -59.42 16.03
N HIS A 4 -43.24 -58.12 16.31
CA HIS A 4 -42.87 -57.10 15.32
C HIS A 4 -41.35 -57.10 15.14
N LYS A 5 -40.85 -57.65 14.02
CA LYS A 5 -39.44 -57.50 13.63
C LYS A 5 -39.20 -56.09 13.09
N LEU A 6 -38.59 -55.22 13.89
CA LEU A 6 -38.08 -53.91 13.46
C LEU A 6 -36.81 -54.12 12.60
N LYS A 7 -36.91 -53.90 11.28
CA LYS A 7 -35.80 -54.04 10.31
C LYS A 7 -35.34 -52.71 9.66
N HIS A 8 -35.41 -51.58 10.37
CA HIS A 8 -35.21 -50.26 9.72
C HIS A 8 -34.41 -49.23 10.55
N GLY A 9 -33.30 -49.62 11.18
CA GLY A 9 -32.47 -48.73 12.02
C GLY A 9 -31.23 -48.10 11.36
N PHE A 10 -30.81 -48.57 10.18
CA PHE A 10 -29.52 -48.17 9.58
C PHE A 10 -29.54 -46.81 8.88
N ALA A 11 -30.69 -46.40 8.32
CA ALA A 11 -30.81 -45.16 7.55
C ALA A 11 -30.50 -43.90 8.38
N LEU A 12 -30.84 -43.90 9.67
CA LEU A 12 -30.59 -42.77 10.57
C LEU A 12 -29.08 -42.60 10.83
N LEU A 13 -28.36 -43.71 11.08
CA LEU A 13 -26.91 -43.69 11.27
C LEU A 13 -26.17 -43.26 10.00
N LEU A 14 -26.61 -43.75 8.84
CA LEU A 14 -26.05 -43.35 7.54
C LEU A 14 -26.26 -41.84 7.29
N SER A 15 -27.44 -41.32 7.62
CA SER A 15 -27.75 -39.89 7.45
C SER A 15 -26.86 -39.00 8.33
N ILE A 16 -26.66 -39.36 9.60
CA ILE A 16 -25.79 -38.64 10.52
C ILE A 16 -24.34 -38.68 10.04
N PHE A 17 -23.87 -39.82 9.53
CA PHE A 17 -22.52 -39.95 8.99
C PHE A 17 -22.30 -38.99 7.81
N VAL A 18 -23.23 -38.96 6.85
CA VAL A 18 -23.16 -38.05 5.70
C VAL A 18 -23.18 -36.59 6.14
N ILE A 19 -24.05 -36.22 7.09
CA ILE A 19 -24.11 -34.86 7.63
C ILE A 19 -22.78 -34.46 8.28
N ASN A 20 -22.14 -35.35 9.05
CA ASN A 20 -20.84 -35.09 9.67
C ASN A 20 -19.74 -34.85 8.63
N VAL A 21 -19.69 -35.66 7.56
CA VAL A 21 -18.72 -35.49 6.48
C VAL A 21 -18.92 -34.14 5.79
N VAL A 22 -20.17 -33.80 5.42
CA VAL A 22 -20.49 -32.52 4.78
C VAL A 22 -20.17 -31.33 5.70
N LEU A 23 -20.45 -31.45 7.00
CA LEU A 23 -20.14 -30.42 7.97
C LEU A 23 -18.63 -30.19 8.11
N LEU A 24 -17.83 -31.27 8.16
CA LEU A 24 -16.38 -31.19 8.23
C LEU A 24 -15.79 -30.48 7.00
N VAL A 25 -16.26 -30.82 5.81
CA VAL A 25 -15.85 -30.15 4.55
C VAL A 25 -16.24 -28.67 4.58
N SER A 26 -17.46 -28.36 5.00
CA SER A 26 -17.96 -26.98 5.05
C SER A 26 -17.17 -26.09 6.02
N LEU A 27 -16.80 -26.64 7.18
CA LEU A 27 -15.95 -25.94 8.15
C LEU A 27 -14.53 -25.73 7.61
N GLY A 28 -13.97 -26.72 6.91
CA GLY A 28 -12.68 -26.59 6.23
C GLY A 28 -12.67 -25.45 5.21
N VAL A 29 -13.70 -25.38 4.34
CA VAL A 29 -13.83 -24.32 3.33
C VAL A 29 -14.06 -22.95 3.97
N SER A 30 -14.86 -22.88 5.03
CA SER A 30 -15.13 -21.62 5.73
C SER A 30 -13.85 -20.94 6.25
N GLY A 31 -12.89 -21.73 6.74
CA GLY A 31 -11.59 -21.22 7.17
C GLY A 31 -10.77 -20.58 6.04
N VAL A 32 -10.80 -21.18 4.84
CA VAL A 32 -10.12 -20.65 3.66
C VAL A 32 -10.74 -19.32 3.25
N VAL A 33 -12.07 -19.25 3.15
CA VAL A 33 -12.80 -18.04 2.74
C VAL A 33 -12.51 -16.85 3.67
N ILE A 34 -12.44 -17.08 4.99
CA ILE A 34 -12.12 -16.02 5.95
C ILE A 34 -10.70 -15.44 5.72
N ASN A 35 -9.74 -16.30 5.38
CA ASN A 35 -8.37 -15.86 5.09
C ASN A 35 -8.30 -15.11 3.76
N GLU A 36 -9.00 -15.59 2.72
CA GLU A 36 -9.08 -14.90 1.43
C GLU A 36 -9.71 -13.52 1.56
N PHE A 37 -10.76 -13.37 2.37
CA PHE A 37 -11.38 -12.07 2.62
C PHE A 37 -10.39 -11.08 3.25
N LYS A 38 -9.60 -11.53 4.23
CA LYS A 38 -8.54 -10.70 4.84
C LYS A 38 -7.45 -10.32 3.84
N LEU A 39 -7.00 -11.26 3.02
CA LEU A 39 -5.99 -11.01 1.98
C LEU A 39 -6.49 -10.04 0.91
N SER A 40 -7.77 -10.15 0.53
CA SER A 40 -8.42 -9.23 -0.41
C SER A 40 -8.40 -7.79 0.10
N GLY A 41 -8.69 -7.59 1.39
CA GLY A 41 -8.58 -6.28 2.04
C GLY A 41 -7.15 -5.71 1.95
N VAL A 42 -6.14 -6.50 2.35
CA VAL A 42 -4.73 -6.08 2.29
C VAL A 42 -4.26 -5.82 0.85
N GLY A 43 -4.75 -6.59 -0.12
CA GLY A 43 -4.46 -6.41 -1.53
C GLY A 43 -4.92 -5.04 -2.05
N ARG A 44 -6.17 -4.66 -1.73
CA ARG A 44 -6.71 -3.34 -2.07
C ARG A 44 -5.92 -2.21 -1.41
N GLU A 45 -5.66 -2.29 -0.10
CA GLU A 45 -4.90 -1.25 0.61
C GLU A 45 -3.45 -1.14 0.09
N SER A 46 -2.88 -2.26 -0.37
CA SER A 46 -1.56 -2.27 -1.03
C SER A 46 -1.56 -1.52 -2.37
N GLN A 47 -2.63 -1.62 -3.15
CA GLN A 47 -2.75 -0.89 -4.42
C GLN A 47 -2.82 0.61 -4.18
N ILE A 48 -3.58 1.04 -3.17
CA ILE A 48 -3.67 2.46 -2.77
C ILE A 48 -2.30 2.98 -2.33
N ALA A 49 -1.62 2.26 -1.44
CA ALA A 49 -0.29 2.63 -1.00
C ALA A 49 0.74 2.65 -2.14
N PHE A 50 0.64 1.72 -3.11
CA PHE A 50 1.53 1.70 -4.27
C PHE A 50 1.26 2.89 -5.21
N TYR A 51 0.00 3.20 -5.49
CA TYR A 51 -0.37 4.35 -6.30
C TYR A 51 0.07 5.68 -5.67
N ALA A 52 -0.03 5.80 -4.34
CA ALA A 52 0.51 6.94 -3.62
C ALA A 52 2.03 7.05 -3.80
N ALA A 53 2.76 5.94 -3.69
CA ALA A 53 4.20 5.92 -3.92
C ALA A 53 4.56 6.34 -5.35
N ASP A 54 3.80 5.87 -6.35
CA ASP A 54 3.96 6.22 -7.76
C ASP A 54 3.73 7.72 -8.01
N ALA A 55 2.65 8.28 -7.47
CA ALA A 55 2.41 9.72 -7.55
C ALA A 55 3.56 10.55 -6.92
N GLY A 56 4.17 10.04 -5.84
CA GLY A 56 5.32 10.68 -5.23
C GLY A 56 6.59 10.62 -6.09
N ILE A 57 6.85 9.50 -6.77
CA ILE A 57 8.03 9.41 -7.64
C ILE A 57 7.87 10.24 -8.92
N GLU A 58 6.65 10.30 -9.46
CA GLU A 58 6.31 11.15 -10.61
C GLU A 58 6.46 12.64 -10.28
N CYS A 59 6.13 13.05 -9.05
CA CYS A 59 6.40 14.40 -8.56
C CYS A 59 7.90 14.73 -8.64
N PHE A 60 8.76 13.81 -8.20
CA PHE A 60 10.20 13.99 -8.30
C PHE A 60 10.63 14.12 -9.77
N PHE A 61 10.26 13.17 -10.63
CA PHE A 61 10.67 13.18 -12.04
C PHE A 61 10.15 14.40 -12.80
N TYR A 62 8.94 14.85 -12.51
CA TYR A 62 8.39 16.07 -13.10
C TYR A 62 9.28 17.29 -12.78
N TRP A 63 9.68 17.46 -11.52
CA TRP A 63 10.52 18.58 -11.08
C TRP A 63 12.02 18.36 -11.33
N GLU A 64 12.43 17.16 -11.72
CA GLU A 64 13.77 16.88 -12.21
C GLU A 64 13.90 17.19 -13.71
N ILE A 65 12.89 16.84 -14.53
CA ILE A 65 12.94 16.89 -16.00
C ILE A 65 12.28 18.15 -16.59
N LYS A 66 11.08 18.52 -16.13
CA LYS A 66 10.30 19.62 -16.74
C LYS A 66 10.48 20.95 -16.04
N HIS A 67 10.75 20.94 -14.73
CA HIS A 67 11.04 22.09 -13.85
C HIS A 67 10.69 23.50 -14.40
N PRO A 68 9.39 23.85 -14.49
CA PRO A 68 9.00 25.15 -15.02
C PRO A 68 9.49 26.29 -14.10
N GLY A 69 10.37 27.14 -14.62
CA GLY A 69 10.88 28.31 -13.91
C GLY A 69 12.24 28.13 -13.20
N LEU A 70 12.90 26.99 -13.35
CA LEU A 70 14.28 26.77 -12.93
C LEU A 70 15.15 26.46 -14.15
N ALA A 71 16.44 26.82 -14.10
CA ALA A 71 17.39 26.55 -15.17
C ALA A 71 17.89 25.08 -15.17
N ASP A 72 17.86 24.44 -13.99
CA ASP A 72 18.30 23.06 -13.75
C ASP A 72 17.27 22.32 -12.86
N SER A 73 17.59 21.11 -12.37
CA SER A 73 16.77 20.27 -11.46
C SER A 73 16.29 21.00 -10.20
N ALA A 74 15.02 20.88 -9.79
CA ALA A 74 14.56 21.49 -8.54
C ALA A 74 15.27 21.00 -7.26
N PHE A 75 15.95 19.84 -7.34
CA PHE A 75 16.70 19.21 -6.26
C PHE A 75 18.22 19.42 -6.42
N GLY A 76 18.63 20.56 -6.97
CA GLY A 76 20.02 20.99 -7.13
C GLY A 76 20.54 21.85 -5.98
N TYR A 77 21.86 22.10 -5.98
CA TYR A 77 22.46 23.06 -5.07
C TYR A 77 22.22 24.48 -5.60
N TYR A 78 21.39 25.26 -4.90
CA TYR A 78 21.05 26.62 -5.28
C TYR A 78 21.33 27.62 -4.16
N ASP A 79 21.60 28.86 -4.54
CA ASP A 79 21.76 29.97 -3.59
C ASP A 79 20.45 30.44 -2.96
N ALA A 80 19.32 30.16 -3.61
CA ALA A 80 17.97 30.51 -3.15
C ALA A 80 17.06 29.27 -3.08
N PRO A 81 16.09 29.23 -2.15
CA PRO A 81 15.20 28.09 -2.00
C PRO A 81 14.20 28.04 -3.16
N SER A 82 13.91 26.83 -3.65
CA SER A 82 12.88 26.61 -4.67
C SER A 82 11.60 26.07 -4.03
N THR A 83 10.44 26.46 -4.55
CA THR A 83 9.15 25.91 -4.12
C THR A 83 8.62 25.00 -5.22
N ILE A 84 8.48 23.72 -4.92
CA ILE A 84 7.88 22.72 -5.82
C ILE A 84 6.43 22.47 -5.43
N LYS A 85 5.60 22.14 -6.41
CA LYS A 85 4.18 21.83 -6.19
C LYS A 85 3.85 20.44 -6.72
N CYS A 86 3.29 19.58 -5.87
CA CYS A 86 2.86 18.24 -6.23
C CYS A 86 1.54 17.87 -5.58
N ALA A 87 0.59 17.36 -6.39
CA ALA A 87 -0.78 17.05 -5.96
C ALA A 87 -1.44 18.18 -5.14
N GLY A 88 -1.17 19.44 -5.50
CA GLY A 88 -1.69 20.62 -4.80
C GLY A 88 -0.93 21.03 -3.53
N ASN A 89 -0.02 20.19 -3.03
CA ASN A 89 0.85 20.50 -1.89
C ASN A 89 2.08 21.28 -2.37
N ASN A 90 2.50 22.29 -1.62
CA ASN A 90 3.72 23.06 -1.90
C ASN A 90 4.82 22.65 -0.92
N PHE A 91 6.03 22.45 -1.42
CA PHE A 91 7.20 22.08 -0.63
C PHE A 91 8.35 23.01 -0.95
N THR A 92 9.07 23.43 0.09
CA THR A 92 10.27 24.24 -0.06
C THR A 92 11.49 23.34 -0.06
N ILE A 93 12.26 23.39 -1.13
CA ILE A 93 13.59 22.78 -1.19
C ILE A 93 14.58 23.79 -0.61
N PRO A 94 15.34 23.43 0.44
CA PRO A 94 16.24 24.36 1.11
C PRO A 94 17.39 24.78 0.19
N ALA A 95 17.73 26.07 0.24
CA ALA A 95 18.92 26.61 -0.39
C ALA A 95 20.19 26.06 0.27
N LYS A 96 21.28 26.00 -0.50
CA LYS A 96 22.63 25.63 -0.04
C LYS A 96 22.69 24.31 0.73
N SER A 97 21.72 23.43 0.49
CA SER A 97 21.63 22.13 1.13
C SER A 97 22.32 21.10 0.23
N ASN A 98 23.22 20.34 0.83
CA ASN A 98 23.71 19.11 0.22
C ASN A 98 22.78 17.99 0.71
N SER A 99 22.23 17.23 -0.23
CA SER A 99 21.41 16.03 -0.03
C SER A 99 21.67 15.28 1.29
N PRO A 100 20.64 14.67 1.92
CA PRO A 100 19.34 14.33 1.33
C PRO A 100 18.30 15.45 1.43
N TYR A 101 17.43 15.53 0.42
CA TYR A 101 16.24 16.37 0.43
C TYR A 101 15.03 15.57 0.91
N GLY A 102 14.29 16.14 1.86
CA GLY A 102 13.10 15.51 2.45
C GLY A 102 13.37 14.88 3.83
N PRO A 103 12.44 14.06 4.35
CA PRO A 103 11.26 13.53 3.66
C PRO A 103 10.17 14.59 3.43
N TYR A 104 9.65 14.67 2.20
CA TYR A 104 8.50 15.52 1.86
C TYR A 104 7.22 14.70 1.83
N LYS A 105 6.18 15.20 2.52
CA LYS A 105 4.90 14.51 2.64
C LYS A 105 3.90 15.03 1.63
N ILE A 106 3.46 14.18 0.71
CA ILE A 106 2.39 14.47 -0.24
C ILE A 106 1.11 13.83 0.27
N ASN A 107 0.06 14.63 0.45
CA ASN A 107 -1.28 14.11 0.69
C ASN A 107 -2.05 14.09 -0.63
N LEU A 108 -2.58 12.93 -0.99
CA LEU A 108 -3.40 12.77 -2.18
C LEU A 108 -4.88 13.01 -1.86
N SER A 109 -5.68 13.27 -2.88
CA SER A 109 -7.12 13.55 -2.76
C SER A 109 -7.95 12.33 -2.33
N ASP A 110 -7.40 11.12 -2.45
CA ASP A 110 -8.04 9.85 -2.12
C ASP A 110 -7.81 9.41 -0.65
N ASN A 111 -7.36 10.32 0.22
CA ASN A 111 -6.95 10.04 1.61
C ASN A 111 -5.77 9.07 1.73
N SER A 112 -4.96 8.92 0.67
CA SER A 112 -3.64 8.30 0.76
C SER A 112 -2.54 9.36 0.88
N CYS A 113 -1.31 8.93 1.15
CA CYS A 113 -0.20 9.86 1.23
C CYS A 113 1.13 9.21 0.82
N ALA A 114 2.12 10.03 0.48
CA ALA A 114 3.45 9.58 0.11
C ALA A 114 4.55 10.41 0.79
N LYS A 115 5.68 9.78 1.09
CA LYS A 115 6.92 10.40 1.58
C LYS A 115 8.00 10.26 0.54
N ILE A 116 8.52 11.38 0.06
CA ILE A 116 9.62 11.41 -0.91
C ILE A 116 10.91 11.81 -0.21
N THR A 117 11.95 11.03 -0.44
CA THR A 117 13.32 11.35 -0.04
C THR A 117 14.21 11.28 -1.27
N VAL A 118 14.99 12.32 -1.52
CA VAL A 118 15.92 12.41 -2.64
C VAL A 118 17.33 12.50 -2.11
N THR A 119 18.18 11.54 -2.50
CA THR A 119 19.59 11.50 -2.12
C THR A 119 20.44 11.68 -3.38
N LYS A 120 21.19 12.78 -3.45
CA LYS A 120 22.20 13.06 -4.48
C LYS A 120 23.59 12.93 -3.87
N SER A 121 24.29 11.86 -4.23
CA SER A 121 25.71 11.67 -3.91
C SER A 121 26.43 11.39 -5.24
N SER A 122 27.08 10.24 -5.43
CA SER A 122 27.61 9.83 -6.73
C SER A 122 26.54 9.35 -7.72
N PHE A 123 25.35 9.05 -7.21
CA PHE A 123 24.15 8.64 -7.95
C PHE A 123 22.97 9.41 -7.38
N THR A 124 21.94 9.64 -8.20
CA THR A 124 20.66 10.19 -7.72
C THR A 124 19.75 9.04 -7.36
N THR A 125 19.46 8.89 -6.07
CA THR A 125 18.48 7.92 -5.56
C THR A 125 17.25 8.67 -5.09
N VAL A 126 16.10 8.34 -5.67
CA VAL A 126 14.80 8.78 -5.21
C VAL A 126 14.09 7.61 -4.55
N GLU A 127 13.55 7.84 -3.37
CA GLU A 127 12.68 6.90 -2.66
C GLU A 127 11.34 7.57 -2.40
N SER A 128 10.28 6.93 -2.86
CA SER A 128 8.89 7.32 -2.58
C SER A 128 8.21 6.20 -1.81
N ARG A 129 7.78 6.50 -0.58
CA ARG A 129 7.01 5.57 0.28
C ARG A 129 5.56 6.03 0.35
N GLY A 130 4.65 5.25 -0.22
CA GLY A 130 3.22 5.50 -0.19
C GLY A 130 2.52 4.71 0.91
N TYR A 131 1.42 5.28 1.41
CA TYR A 131 0.62 4.79 2.51
C TYR A 131 -0.86 4.87 2.17
N ASN A 132 -1.66 3.90 2.64
CA ASN A 132 -3.11 3.91 2.50
C ASN A 132 -3.84 4.89 3.45
N THR A 133 -3.09 5.63 4.27
CA THR A 133 -3.62 6.56 5.25
C THR A 133 -3.34 8.01 4.85
N LYS A 134 -4.24 8.91 5.24
CA LYS A 134 -4.10 10.35 4.95
C LYS A 134 -2.86 10.95 5.59
N ASP A 135 -2.51 10.47 6.78
CA ASP A 135 -1.27 10.84 7.46
C ASP A 135 -0.23 9.72 7.29
N CYS A 136 0.93 10.09 6.74
CA CYS A 136 2.04 9.17 6.50
C CYS A 136 2.73 8.70 7.78
N ASP A 137 2.47 9.37 8.90
CA ASP A 137 2.96 9.00 10.23
C ASP A 137 1.91 8.31 11.09
N SER A 138 0.76 7.92 10.50
CA SER A 138 -0.27 7.19 11.23
C SER A 138 0.30 5.97 11.97
N THR A 139 -0.14 5.79 13.21
CA THR A 139 0.18 4.64 14.07
C THR A 139 -0.84 3.51 13.93
N SER A 140 -1.78 3.62 12.98
CA SER A 140 -2.80 2.60 12.72
C SER A 140 -2.18 1.24 12.41
N SER A 141 -2.71 0.17 13.02
CA SER A 141 -2.34 -1.21 12.72
C SER A 141 -2.79 -1.65 11.32
N PHE A 142 -3.72 -0.92 10.70
CA PHE A 142 -4.18 -1.13 9.32
C PHE A 142 -3.39 -0.31 8.29
N LYS A 143 -2.30 0.34 8.71
CA LYS A 143 -1.41 1.07 7.80
C LYS A 143 -0.64 0.07 6.93
N VAL A 144 -0.81 0.21 5.62
CA VAL A 144 -0.06 -0.50 4.60
C VAL A 144 0.92 0.48 3.97
N GLU A 145 2.17 0.04 3.80
CA GLU A 145 3.23 0.80 3.15
C GLU A 145 3.69 0.06 1.89
N ARG A 146 3.88 0.81 0.80
CA ARG A 146 4.57 0.36 -0.41
C ARG A 146 5.59 1.41 -0.82
N ALA A 147 6.73 0.98 -1.32
CA ALA A 147 7.81 1.89 -1.67
C ALA A 147 8.30 1.63 -3.09
N ILE A 148 8.62 2.71 -3.81
CA ILE A 148 9.30 2.69 -5.09
C ILE A 148 10.63 3.43 -4.88
N ARG A 149 11.73 2.77 -5.25
CA ARG A 149 13.06 3.35 -5.21
C ARG A 149 13.70 3.24 -6.59
N VAL A 150 14.16 4.37 -7.11
CA VAL A 150 14.88 4.44 -8.38
C VAL A 150 16.23 5.10 -8.14
N THR A 151 17.27 4.50 -8.72
CA THR A 151 18.63 5.02 -8.67
C THR A 151 19.11 5.24 -10.10
N SER A 152 19.49 6.47 -10.43
CA SER A 152 20.12 6.82 -11.70
C SER A 152 21.58 7.21 -11.48
N LYS A 153 22.43 6.77 -12.41
CA LYS A 153 23.82 7.22 -12.55
C LYS A 153 23.90 8.50 -13.35
#